data_AF-A0A6N8QUH2-F1
#
_entry.id   AF-A0A6N8QUH2-F1
#
_cell.length_a   1.000
_cell.length_b   1.000
_cell.length_c   1.000
_cell.angle_alpha   90.00
_cell.angle_beta   90.00
_cell.angle_gamma   90.00
#
_symmetry.space_group_name_H-M   'P 1'
#
loop_
_entity.id
_entity.type
_entity.pdbx_description
1 polymer ?
#
loop_
_entity_poly.entity_id
_entity_poly.type
_entity_poly.pdbx_seq_one_letter_code
_entity_poly.pdbx_strand_id
1 'polypeptide(L)'
;MYRTHRQHSLLSSGGVPSFIGGLVVFVSAAFNAQAETWFDPAFFKDDPSMVADLSRFEKGQKITPGVYRVDIVLNQTIVDTRNVNFVEITPEKGIAACLTTESLDAMGVNTDAFPAFKQLDKQACVPLAEIIPDASVTFNVNKLRLEISVPQIAIKSNARGYVPPERWDEGINALLLGYSFSGANSIHSSADSDSGDSYFR
;
A
#
# COMPACT_ATOMS: atom_id res chain seq x y z
N MET A 1 38.68 -1.85 -0.83
CA MET A 1 40.07 -2.21 -1.21
C MET A 1 40.07 -2.53 -2.70
N TYR A 2 40.23 -1.51 -3.56
CA TYR A 2 40.09 -1.70 -5.02
C TYR A 2 41.39 -2.22 -5.62
N ARG A 3 41.33 -3.41 -6.23
CA ARG A 3 42.45 -4.07 -6.89
C ARG A 3 42.34 -3.84 -8.40
N THR A 4 43.01 -2.80 -8.91
CA THR A 4 43.15 -2.56 -10.35
C THR A 4 44.26 -3.45 -10.92
N HIS A 5 43.92 -4.36 -11.83
CA HIS A 5 44.90 -5.16 -12.57
C HIS A 5 45.74 -4.27 -13.50
N ARG A 6 47.04 -4.22 -13.22
CA ARG A 6 48.08 -3.55 -14.00
C ARG A 6 48.49 -4.48 -15.15
N GLN A 7 48.15 -4.14 -16.40
CA GLN A 7 48.76 -4.75 -17.58
C GLN A 7 49.78 -3.78 -18.18
N HIS A 8 51.05 -4.14 -18.03
CA HIS A 8 52.15 -3.55 -18.79
C HIS A 8 52.20 -4.24 -20.16
N SER A 9 52.15 -3.46 -21.24
CA SER A 9 52.67 -3.88 -22.53
C SER A 9 53.71 -2.86 -22.99
N LEU A 10 54.94 -3.34 -23.12
CA LEU A 10 56.07 -2.63 -23.70
C LEU A 10 55.92 -2.71 -25.23
N LEU A 11 55.95 -1.58 -25.92
CA LEU A 11 56.23 -1.53 -27.35
C LEU A 11 57.24 -0.42 -27.63
N SER A 12 58.40 -0.88 -28.10
CA SER A 12 59.58 -0.11 -28.47
C SER A 12 59.55 0.26 -29.96
N SER A 13 60.16 1.42 -30.21
CA SER A 13 60.79 1.91 -31.45
C SER A 13 59.95 2.24 -32.68
N GLY A 14 59.97 3.55 -33.01
CA GLY A 14 60.71 4.03 -34.17
C GLY A 14 59.90 4.30 -35.44
N GLY A 15 59.76 5.59 -35.78
CA GLY A 15 59.40 6.02 -37.14
C GLY A 15 58.52 7.27 -37.18
N VAL A 16 59.13 8.44 -37.39
CA VAL A 16 58.46 9.68 -37.85
C VAL A 16 58.70 9.73 -39.37
N PRO A 17 57.68 9.90 -40.23
CA PRO A 17 57.44 11.26 -40.74
C PRO A 17 56.01 11.59 -41.24
N SER A 18 55.85 12.89 -41.45
CA SER A 18 55.02 13.55 -42.48
C SER A 18 53.64 14.06 -42.06
N PHE A 19 53.60 15.38 -41.87
CA PHE A 19 52.41 16.17 -41.61
C PHE A 19 51.61 16.37 -42.91
N ILE A 20 50.47 15.71 -43.03
CA ILE A 20 49.37 16.14 -43.89
C ILE A 20 48.21 16.45 -42.96
N GLY A 21 47.86 17.74 -42.86
CA GLY A 21 46.82 18.25 -42.00
C GLY A 21 45.43 17.80 -42.45
N GLY A 22 45.01 16.62 -41.99
CA GLY A 22 43.61 16.19 -41.98
C GLY A 22 43.00 16.48 -40.62
N LEU A 23 41.98 17.35 -40.57
CA LEU A 23 41.22 17.62 -39.36
C LEU A 23 40.36 16.38 -39.04
N VAL A 24 40.88 15.48 -38.21
CA VAL A 24 40.15 14.31 -37.70
C VAL A 24 39.18 14.79 -36.62
N VAL A 25 37.91 14.92 -36.97
CA VAL A 25 36.82 15.13 -36.01
C VAL A 25 36.58 13.81 -35.27
N PHE A 26 37.14 13.67 -34.06
CA PHE A 26 36.74 12.60 -33.15
C PHE A 26 35.35 12.91 -32.60
N VAL A 27 34.34 12.23 -33.13
CA VAL A 27 33.00 12.22 -32.54
C VAL A 27 33.04 11.31 -31.32
N SER A 28 33.11 11.91 -30.13
CA SER A 28 33.00 11.21 -28.86
C SER A 28 31.56 10.71 -28.68
N ALA A 29 31.31 9.43 -28.99
CA ALA A 29 30.08 8.78 -28.57
C ALA A 29 30.11 8.64 -27.04
N ALA A 30 29.28 9.40 -26.33
CA ALA A 30 29.11 9.25 -24.90
C ALA A 30 28.34 7.95 -24.64
N PHE A 31 29.05 6.87 -24.34
CA PHE A 31 28.43 5.65 -23.86
C PHE A 31 27.91 5.90 -22.45
N ASN A 32 26.59 5.83 -22.29
CA ASN A 32 25.98 5.81 -20.97
C ASN A 32 26.32 4.45 -20.33
N ALA A 33 27.38 4.43 -19.51
CA ALA A 33 27.65 3.30 -18.64
C ALA A 33 26.64 3.32 -17.49
N GLN A 34 25.60 2.51 -17.59
CA GLN A 34 24.70 2.23 -16.48
C GLN A 34 25.38 1.19 -15.59
N ALA A 35 25.78 1.57 -14.38
CA ALA A 35 26.22 0.60 -13.39
C ALA A 35 24.97 -0.07 -12.78
N GLU A 36 24.92 -1.40 -12.82
CA GLU A 36 23.89 -2.15 -12.10
C GLU A 36 24.09 -1.96 -10.59
N THR A 37 22.99 -1.82 -9.84
CA THR A 37 23.07 -1.63 -8.39
C THR A 37 23.38 -2.98 -7.75
N TRP A 38 24.35 -3.07 -6.85
CA TRP A 38 24.75 -4.33 -6.22
C TRP A 38 24.72 -4.21 -4.69
N PHE A 39 24.21 -5.23 -4.00
CA PHE A 39 24.14 -5.28 -2.54
C PHE A 39 25.05 -6.37 -1.97
N ASP A 40 25.98 -6.00 -1.09
CA ASP A 40 26.85 -6.97 -0.41
C ASP A 40 26.06 -7.75 0.66
N PRO A 41 25.90 -9.09 0.52
CA PRO A 41 25.16 -9.90 1.48
C PRO A 41 25.75 -9.86 2.91
N ALA A 42 27.05 -9.59 3.05
CA ALA A 42 27.73 -9.58 4.34
C ALA A 42 27.19 -8.49 5.30
N PHE A 43 26.47 -7.48 4.80
CA PHE A 43 25.80 -6.49 5.65
C PHE A 43 24.52 -7.00 6.33
N PHE A 44 23.94 -8.10 5.83
CA PHE A 44 22.71 -8.66 6.40
C PHE A 44 22.99 -9.76 7.43
N LYS A 45 23.98 -10.62 7.18
CA LYS A 45 24.41 -11.69 8.08
C LYS A 45 25.88 -12.03 7.90
N ASP A 46 26.48 -12.55 8.97
CA ASP A 46 27.87 -13.03 8.98
C ASP A 46 28.11 -14.21 8.03
N ASP A 47 27.07 -15.01 7.74
CA ASP A 47 27.08 -16.07 6.73
C ASP A 47 26.32 -15.62 5.48
N PRO A 48 27.03 -15.34 4.36
CA PRO A 48 26.41 -14.92 3.10
C PRO A 48 25.46 -15.96 2.50
N SER A 49 25.63 -17.25 2.81
CA SER A 49 24.75 -18.32 2.30
C SER A 49 23.36 -18.32 2.95
N MET A 50 23.22 -17.61 4.07
CA MET A 50 21.97 -17.47 4.82
C MET A 50 21.20 -16.19 4.44
N VAL A 51 21.70 -15.41 3.49
CA VAL A 51 21.06 -14.19 2.98
C VAL A 51 20.14 -14.56 1.82
N ALA A 52 18.91 -14.05 1.85
CA ALA A 52 17.95 -14.25 0.77
C ALA A 52 18.43 -13.61 -0.54
N ASP A 53 17.96 -14.12 -1.68
CA ASP A 53 18.33 -13.58 -3.00
C ASP A 53 17.98 -12.08 -3.14
N LEU A 54 19.02 -11.26 -3.31
CA LEU A 54 18.93 -9.81 -3.43
C LEU A 54 18.81 -9.32 -4.88
N SER A 55 18.96 -10.20 -5.87
CA SER A 55 19.03 -9.87 -7.30
C SER A 55 17.86 -9.02 -7.81
N ARG A 56 16.70 -9.13 -7.16
CA ARG A 56 15.51 -8.38 -7.53
C ARG A 56 15.58 -6.91 -7.08
N PHE A 57 16.20 -6.65 -5.93
CA PHE A 57 16.40 -5.29 -5.42
C PHE A 57 17.45 -4.54 -6.23
N GLU A 58 18.46 -5.28 -6.72
CA GLU A 58 19.49 -4.80 -7.66
C GLU A 58 18.88 -4.31 -8.97
N LYS A 59 17.83 -4.99 -9.44
CA LYS A 59 17.03 -4.62 -10.62
C LYS A 59 15.96 -3.56 -10.36
N GLY A 60 15.99 -2.92 -9.19
CA GLY A 60 15.07 -1.83 -8.82
C GLY A 60 13.70 -2.27 -8.30
N GLN A 61 13.43 -3.57 -8.11
CA GLN A 61 12.23 -4.01 -7.40
C GLN A 61 12.33 -3.65 -5.93
N LYS A 62 11.28 -3.05 -5.36
CA LYS A 62 11.31 -2.57 -3.97
C LYS A 62 10.84 -3.60 -2.94
N ILE A 63 10.19 -4.68 -3.37
CA ILE A 63 9.48 -5.61 -2.49
C ILE A 63 9.32 -7.00 -3.12
N THR A 64 9.23 -8.03 -2.29
CA THR A 64 8.97 -9.44 -2.67
C THR A 64 7.47 -9.74 -2.76
N PRO A 65 7.06 -10.76 -3.54
CA PRO A 65 5.74 -11.36 -3.38
C PRO A 65 5.53 -11.87 -1.95
N GLY A 66 4.30 -11.78 -1.46
CA GLY A 66 3.97 -12.19 -0.10
C GLY A 66 2.83 -11.39 0.52
N VAL A 67 2.56 -11.66 1.80
CA VAL A 67 1.46 -11.03 2.53
C VAL A 67 1.97 -9.81 3.30
N TYR A 68 1.34 -8.66 3.06
CA TYR A 68 1.68 -7.40 3.72
C TYR A 68 0.44 -6.77 4.35
N ARG A 69 0.59 -6.25 5.56
CA ARG A 69 -0.44 -5.41 6.19
C ARG A 69 -0.38 -4.02 5.59
N VAL A 70 -1.44 -3.61 4.89
CA VAL A 70 -1.49 -2.36 4.12
C VAL A 70 -2.75 -1.57 4.42
N ASP A 71 -2.65 -0.24 4.32
CA ASP A 71 -3.82 0.63 4.26
C ASP A 71 -4.41 0.57 2.86
N ILE A 72 -5.69 0.22 2.75
CA ILE A 72 -6.40 0.18 1.49
C ILE A 72 -7.17 1.49 1.31
N VAL A 73 -6.87 2.19 0.23
CA VAL A 73 -7.42 3.51 -0.09
C VAL A 73 -8.21 3.40 -1.38
N LEU A 74 -9.53 3.62 -1.32
CA LEU A 74 -10.42 3.67 -2.47
C LEU A 74 -10.78 5.12 -2.78
N ASN A 75 -10.51 5.60 -4.00
CA ASN A 75 -10.80 6.96 -4.43
C ASN A 75 -10.36 8.02 -3.39
N GLN A 76 -9.11 7.93 -2.94
CA GLN A 76 -8.45 8.77 -1.93
C GLN A 76 -8.99 8.64 -0.48
N THR A 77 -9.92 7.74 -0.22
CA THR A 77 -10.46 7.48 1.14
C THR A 77 -9.95 6.15 1.68
N ILE A 78 -9.42 6.12 2.91
CA ILE A 78 -9.05 4.86 3.57
C ILE A 78 -10.34 4.07 3.86
N VAL A 79 -10.44 2.86 3.32
CA VAL A 79 -11.61 1.99 3.50
C VAL A 79 -11.37 0.84 4.46
N ASP A 80 -10.11 0.39 4.58
CA ASP A 80 -9.74 -0.79 5.36
C ASP A 80 -8.22 -0.82 5.63
N THR A 81 -7.79 -1.56 6.66
CA THR A 81 -6.37 -1.86 6.93
C THR A 81 -6.22 -3.33 7.29
N ARG A 82 -5.69 -4.12 6.35
CA ARG A 82 -5.59 -5.59 6.51
C ARG A 82 -4.41 -6.19 5.77
N ASN A 83 -4.21 -7.49 6.01
CA ASN A 83 -3.25 -8.29 5.28
C ASN A 83 -3.75 -8.52 3.86
N VAL A 84 -2.93 -8.16 2.87
CA VAL A 84 -3.19 -8.37 1.44
C VAL A 84 -2.06 -9.23 0.88
N ASN A 85 -2.43 -10.26 0.12
CA ASN A 85 -1.46 -11.09 -0.58
C ASN A 85 -1.05 -10.40 -1.88
N PHE A 86 0.25 -10.23 -2.09
CA PHE A 86 0.82 -9.72 -3.33
C PHE A 86 1.47 -10.84 -4.11
N VAL A 87 1.04 -11.01 -5.35
CA VAL A 87 1.51 -12.05 -6.27
C VAL A 87 2.41 -11.44 -7.33
N GLU A 88 3.39 -12.20 -7.79
CA GLU A 88 4.24 -11.78 -8.90
C GLU A 88 3.45 -11.78 -10.20
N ILE A 89 3.49 -10.67 -10.95
CA ILE A 89 2.93 -10.61 -12.30
C ILE A 89 3.98 -11.15 -13.28
N THR A 90 5.16 -10.54 -13.26
CA THR A 90 6.38 -10.99 -13.97
C THR A 90 7.60 -10.38 -13.28
N PRO A 91 8.81 -10.94 -13.46
CA PRO A 91 10.04 -10.37 -12.89
C PRO A 91 10.31 -8.92 -13.32
N GLU A 92 9.77 -8.47 -14.46
CA GLU A 92 9.96 -7.11 -14.96
C GLU A 92 8.84 -6.16 -14.52
N LYS A 93 7.60 -6.65 -14.43
CA LYS A 93 6.42 -5.84 -14.04
C LYS A 93 6.17 -5.77 -12.53
N GLY A 94 6.92 -6.56 -11.75
CA GLY A 94 6.84 -6.57 -10.29
C GLY A 94 5.64 -7.36 -9.75
N ILE A 95 5.05 -6.87 -8.65
CA ILE A 95 3.99 -7.54 -7.90
C ILE A 95 2.66 -6.78 -7.99
N ALA A 96 1.54 -7.50 -7.90
CA ALA A 96 0.20 -6.95 -7.78
C ALA A 96 -0.52 -7.48 -6.56
N ALA A 97 -1.40 -6.64 -5.98
CA ALA A 97 -2.31 -7.07 -4.93
C ALA A 97 -3.34 -8.06 -5.51
N CYS A 98 -3.46 -9.23 -4.88
CA CYS A 98 -4.53 -10.17 -5.16
C CYS A 98 -5.79 -9.71 -4.42
N LEU A 99 -6.72 -9.12 -5.17
CA LEU A 99 -8.02 -8.69 -4.67
C LEU A 99 -9.09 -9.67 -5.17
N THR A 100 -9.89 -10.22 -4.27
CA THR A 100 -11.04 -11.07 -4.62
C THR A 100 -12.27 -10.23 -4.89
N THR A 101 -13.24 -10.80 -5.63
CA THR A 101 -14.54 -10.15 -5.89
C THR A 101 -15.24 -9.74 -4.59
N GLU A 102 -15.28 -10.64 -3.60
CA GLU A 102 -15.85 -10.36 -2.27
C GLU A 102 -15.16 -9.17 -1.60
N SER A 103 -13.83 -9.11 -1.70
CA SER A 103 -13.08 -8.02 -1.07
C SER A 103 -13.32 -6.66 -1.73
N LEU A 104 -13.45 -6.64 -3.06
CA LEU A 104 -13.80 -5.43 -3.82
C LEU A 104 -15.22 -4.96 -3.45
N ASP A 105 -16.14 -5.91 -3.32
CA ASP A 105 -17.53 -5.66 -2.95
C ASP A 105 -17.67 -5.07 -1.54
N ALA A 106 -16.91 -5.59 -0.58
CA ALA A 106 -16.83 -5.08 0.79
C ALA A 106 -16.19 -3.68 0.88
N MET A 107 -15.28 -3.35 -0.04
CA MET A 107 -14.69 -2.01 -0.14
C MET A 107 -15.62 -0.99 -0.80
N GLY A 108 -16.77 -1.41 -1.33
CA GLY A 108 -17.77 -0.52 -1.94
C GLY A 108 -17.70 -0.44 -3.46
N VAL A 109 -16.94 -1.31 -4.12
CA VAL A 109 -17.00 -1.47 -5.58
C VAL A 109 -18.28 -2.22 -5.94
N ASN A 110 -18.99 -1.74 -6.95
CA ASN A 110 -20.23 -2.34 -7.44
C ASN A 110 -19.90 -3.52 -8.37
N THR A 111 -19.62 -4.68 -7.77
CA THR A 111 -19.28 -5.90 -8.53
C THR A 111 -20.48 -6.48 -9.30
N ASP A 112 -21.70 -6.22 -8.85
CA ASP A 112 -22.93 -6.67 -9.53
C ASP A 112 -23.19 -5.99 -10.87
N ALA A 113 -22.69 -4.76 -11.05
CA ALA A 113 -22.86 -4.00 -12.28
C ALA A 113 -22.04 -4.55 -13.46
N PHE A 114 -21.00 -5.35 -13.21
CA PHE A 114 -20.13 -5.88 -14.25
C PHE A 114 -20.21 -7.42 -14.29
N PRO A 115 -20.83 -8.01 -15.34
CA PRO A 115 -21.03 -9.45 -15.44
C PRO A 115 -19.74 -10.29 -15.38
N ALA A 116 -18.60 -9.71 -15.74
CA ALA A 116 -17.30 -10.38 -15.71
C ALA A 116 -16.93 -10.88 -14.29
N PHE A 117 -17.30 -10.16 -13.23
CA PHE A 117 -17.05 -10.61 -11.85
C PHE A 117 -17.78 -11.91 -11.49
N LYS A 118 -18.91 -12.21 -12.15
CA LYS A 118 -19.71 -13.42 -11.88
C LYS A 118 -19.10 -14.67 -12.53
N GLN A 119 -18.21 -14.50 -13.50
CA GLN A 119 -17.53 -15.60 -14.19
C GLN A 119 -16.22 -16.00 -13.51
N LEU A 120 -15.70 -15.16 -12.62
CA LEU A 120 -14.51 -15.46 -11.83
C LEU A 120 -14.86 -16.33 -10.63
N ASP A 121 -13.94 -17.22 -10.26
CA ASP A 121 -14.00 -17.91 -8.98
C ASP A 121 -13.89 -16.88 -7.84
N LYS A 122 -14.62 -17.12 -6.75
CA LYS A 122 -14.67 -16.21 -5.59
C LYS A 122 -13.30 -15.96 -4.97
N GLN A 123 -12.39 -16.93 -5.08
CA GLN A 123 -11.03 -16.86 -4.53
C GLN A 123 -9.97 -16.40 -5.55
N ALA A 124 -10.33 -16.22 -6.82
CA ALA A 124 -9.38 -15.79 -7.85
C ALA A 124 -8.97 -14.32 -7.66
N CYS A 125 -7.71 -14.01 -7.99
CA CYS A 125 -7.25 -12.63 -8.04
C CYS A 125 -7.89 -11.92 -9.24
N VAL A 126 -8.61 -10.84 -8.98
CA VAL A 126 -9.36 -10.12 -10.00
C VAL A 126 -8.47 -9.12 -10.73
N PRO A 127 -8.37 -9.17 -12.08
CA PRO A 127 -7.72 -8.13 -12.87
C PRO A 127 -8.63 -6.90 -12.98
N LEU A 128 -8.65 -6.07 -11.92
CA LEU A 128 -9.59 -4.94 -11.79
C LEU A 128 -9.58 -3.99 -13.00
N ALA A 129 -8.39 -3.65 -13.51
CA ALA A 129 -8.20 -2.74 -14.64
C ALA A 129 -8.68 -3.31 -15.98
N GLU A 130 -8.83 -4.65 -16.10
CA GLU A 130 -9.37 -5.29 -17.30
C GLU A 130 -10.90 -5.37 -17.26
N ILE A 131 -11.49 -5.49 -16.07
CA ILE A 131 -12.94 -5.61 -15.89
C ILE A 131 -13.62 -4.24 -15.87
N ILE A 132 -13.03 -3.26 -15.18
CA ILE A 132 -13.58 -1.91 -15.04
C ILE A 132 -12.67 -0.96 -15.83
N PRO A 133 -13.13 -0.41 -16.97
CA PRO A 133 -12.40 0.61 -17.70
C PRO A 133 -12.05 1.80 -16.78
N ASP A 134 -10.88 2.39 -16.98
CA ASP A 134 -10.37 3.51 -16.18
C ASP A 134 -10.16 3.21 -14.68
N ALA A 135 -10.21 1.94 -14.27
CA ALA A 135 -9.77 1.53 -12.94
C ALA A 135 -8.25 1.33 -12.89
N SER A 136 -7.65 1.67 -11.74
CA SER A 136 -6.22 1.47 -11.52
C SER A 136 -5.94 1.01 -10.09
N VAL A 137 -4.95 0.13 -9.93
CA VAL A 137 -4.46 -0.33 -8.63
C VAL A 137 -2.97 -0.03 -8.55
N THR A 138 -2.58 0.79 -7.59
CA THR A 138 -1.19 1.19 -7.38
C THR A 138 -0.78 0.88 -5.94
N PHE A 139 0.36 0.20 -5.77
CA PHE A 139 0.89 -0.09 -4.45
C PHE A 139 2.07 0.82 -4.12
N ASN A 140 1.92 1.65 -3.10
CA ASN A 140 2.98 2.47 -2.54
C ASN A 140 3.69 1.71 -1.41
N VAL A 141 4.78 1.04 -1.77
CA VAL A 141 5.61 0.23 -0.85
C VAL A 141 6.12 1.06 0.33
N ASN A 142 6.55 2.31 0.10
CA ASN A 142 7.14 3.17 1.13
C ASN A 142 6.15 3.54 2.24
N LYS A 143 4.86 3.59 1.90
CA LYS A 143 3.78 3.92 2.84
C LYS A 143 2.94 2.70 3.23
N LEU A 144 3.26 1.52 2.71
CA LEU A 144 2.44 0.30 2.80
C LEU A 144 0.96 0.59 2.50
N ARG A 145 0.72 1.26 1.37
CA ARG A 145 -0.61 1.75 0.99
C ARG A 145 -1.01 1.23 -0.39
N LEU A 146 -2.17 0.59 -0.46
CA LEU A 146 -2.80 0.14 -1.69
C LEU A 146 -3.82 1.18 -2.16
N GLU A 147 -3.50 1.91 -3.22
CA GLU A 147 -4.34 2.94 -3.81
C GLU A 147 -5.14 2.36 -4.97
N ILE A 148 -6.46 2.34 -4.80
CA ILE A 148 -7.43 1.84 -5.77
C ILE A 148 -8.24 3.04 -6.26
N SER A 149 -8.21 3.28 -7.56
CA SER A 149 -9.05 4.29 -8.22
C SER A 149 -10.04 3.58 -9.12
N VAL A 150 -11.32 3.89 -8.99
CA VAL A 150 -12.39 3.36 -9.83
C VAL A 150 -13.38 4.46 -10.22
N PRO A 151 -13.95 4.41 -11.43
CA PRO A 151 -15.01 5.33 -11.84
C PRO A 151 -16.22 5.30 -10.90
N GLN A 152 -16.88 6.44 -10.73
CA GLN A 152 -18.04 6.55 -9.82
C GLN A 152 -19.20 5.63 -10.19
N ILE A 153 -19.39 5.31 -11.48
CA ILE A 153 -20.38 4.33 -11.96
C ILE A 153 -20.14 2.92 -11.39
N ALA A 154 -18.89 2.63 -11.02
CA ALA A 154 -18.46 1.36 -10.47
C ALA A 154 -18.40 1.36 -8.93
N ILE A 155 -18.89 2.41 -8.27
CA ILE A 155 -19.02 2.47 -6.81
C ILE A 155 -20.48 2.17 -6.44
N LYS A 156 -20.71 1.46 -5.33
CA LYS A 156 -22.06 1.23 -4.80
C LYS A 156 -22.69 2.57 -4.41
N SER A 157 -23.88 2.84 -4.95
CA SER A 157 -24.65 4.02 -4.60
C SER A 157 -25.27 3.82 -3.21
N ASN A 158 -24.58 4.32 -2.20
CA ASN A 158 -25.07 4.32 -0.83
C ASN A 158 -25.71 5.69 -0.52
N ALA A 159 -26.83 5.70 0.21
CA ALA A 159 -27.45 6.93 0.68
C ALA A 159 -26.49 7.71 1.61
N ARG A 160 -26.63 9.04 1.68
CA ARG A 160 -25.82 9.85 2.61
C ARG A 160 -26.07 9.39 4.05
N GLY A 161 -24.99 9.04 4.76
CA GLY A 161 -25.06 8.51 6.13
C GLY A 161 -25.28 7.00 6.22
N TYR A 162 -25.26 6.28 5.10
CA TYR A 162 -25.32 4.82 5.10
C TYR A 162 -24.08 4.21 5.74
N VAL A 163 -24.30 3.25 6.65
CA VAL A 163 -23.26 2.44 7.28
C VAL A 163 -23.52 0.97 6.89
N PRO A 164 -22.58 0.30 6.21
CA PRO A 164 -22.74 -1.11 5.83
C PRO A 164 -23.03 -2.01 7.06
N PRO A 165 -23.94 -2.99 6.95
CA PRO A 165 -24.25 -3.94 8.03
C PRO A 165 -23.03 -4.67 8.58
N GLU A 166 -22.02 -4.92 7.74
CA GLU A 166 -20.77 -5.60 8.12
C GLU A 166 -19.93 -4.79 9.12
N ARG A 167 -20.20 -3.48 9.26
CA ARG A 167 -19.55 -2.61 10.24
C ARG A 167 -20.36 -2.45 11.52
N TRP A 168 -21.54 -3.08 11.62
CA TRP A 168 -22.36 -2.97 12.81
C TRP A 168 -21.78 -3.86 13.90
N ASP A 169 -21.53 -3.27 15.06
CA ASP A 169 -21.12 -4.01 16.26
C ASP A 169 -22.39 -4.37 17.03
N GLU A 170 -22.65 -5.66 17.20
CA GLU A 170 -23.76 -6.16 18.03
C GLU A 170 -23.51 -5.91 19.53
N GLY A 171 -22.29 -5.49 19.88
CA GLY A 171 -21.83 -5.31 21.24
C GLY A 171 -21.51 -6.63 21.90
N ILE A 172 -21.43 -6.58 23.23
CA ILE A 172 -21.20 -7.76 24.07
C ILE A 172 -22.44 -8.07 24.89
N ASN A 173 -22.60 -9.33 25.30
CA ASN A 173 -23.65 -9.68 26.26
C ASN A 173 -23.36 -9.00 27.61
N ALA A 174 -24.28 -8.15 28.07
CA ALA A 174 -24.13 -7.39 29.30
C ALA A 174 -25.46 -7.28 30.07
N LEU A 175 -25.36 -7.35 31.40
CA LEU A 175 -26.45 -6.99 32.32
C LEU A 175 -26.20 -5.57 32.83
N LEU A 176 -27.16 -4.67 32.60
CA LEU A 176 -27.07 -3.26 33.00
C LEU A 176 -28.14 -2.95 34.04
N LEU A 177 -27.74 -2.44 35.22
CA LEU A 177 -28.64 -1.95 36.26
C LEU A 177 -28.40 -0.46 36.48
N GLY A 178 -29.43 0.35 36.20
CA GLY A 178 -29.44 1.78 36.51
C GLY A 178 -30.35 2.07 37.69
N TYR A 179 -29.86 2.82 38.68
CA TYR A 179 -30.66 3.35 39.79
C TYR A 179 -30.45 4.86 39.88
N SER A 180 -31.54 5.62 39.98
CA SER A 180 -31.50 7.06 40.25
C SER A 180 -32.38 7.36 41.45
N PHE A 181 -31.82 8.06 42.43
CA PHE A 181 -32.54 8.57 43.59
C PHE A 181 -32.32 10.07 43.69
N SER A 182 -33.41 10.81 43.85
CA SER A 182 -33.44 12.27 43.86
C SER A 182 -34.30 12.78 45.01
N GLY A 183 -33.88 13.88 45.62
CA GLY A 183 -34.59 14.49 46.74
C GLY A 183 -34.51 16.01 46.68
N ALA A 184 -35.59 16.68 47.07
CA ALA A 184 -35.67 18.13 47.18
C ALA A 184 -36.26 18.49 48.55
N ASN A 185 -35.68 19.51 49.18
CA ASN A 185 -36.18 20.10 50.41
C ASN A 185 -36.33 21.60 50.19
N SER A 186 -37.53 22.13 50.41
CA SER A 186 -37.79 23.57 50.34
C SER A 186 -38.29 24.06 51.68
N ILE A 187 -37.61 25.07 52.22
CA ILE A 187 -37.96 25.73 53.48
C ILE A 187 -38.40 27.14 53.14
N HIS A 188 -39.61 27.51 53.54
CA HIS A 188 -40.07 28.90 53.51
C HIS A 188 -40.11 29.42 54.95
N SER A 189 -39.50 30.58 55.17
CA SER A 189 -39.58 31.30 56.44
C SER A 189 -40.43 32.56 56.30
N SER A 190 -41.24 32.85 57.29
CA SER A 190 -42.00 34.10 57.42
C SER A 190 -41.94 34.57 58.86
N ALA A 191 -42.15 35.87 59.09
CA ALA A 191 -41.77 36.56 60.34
C ALA A 191 -42.29 35.95 61.66
N ASP A 192 -43.25 35.03 61.61
CA ASP A 192 -43.81 34.33 62.77
C ASP A 192 -43.94 32.79 62.60
N SER A 193 -43.50 32.21 61.46
CA SER A 193 -43.54 30.74 61.28
C SER A 193 -42.65 30.24 60.13
N ASP A 194 -42.02 29.07 60.35
CA ASP A 194 -41.28 28.32 59.33
C ASP A 194 -42.09 27.08 58.88
N SER A 195 -42.16 26.85 57.57
CA SER A 195 -42.76 25.64 56.97
C SER A 195 -41.78 25.01 55.98
N GLY A 196 -41.68 23.69 56.02
CA GLY A 196 -40.75 22.93 55.18
C GLY A 196 -41.43 21.74 54.53
N ASP A 197 -41.24 21.60 53.22
CA ASP A 197 -41.73 20.47 52.43
C ASP A 197 -40.55 19.68 51.88
N SER A 198 -40.59 18.37 52.08
CA SER A 198 -39.58 17.44 51.57
C SER A 198 -40.21 16.46 50.60
N TYR A 199 -39.52 16.24 49.48
CA TYR A 199 -39.98 15.42 48.38
C TYR A 199 -38.86 14.51 47.89
N PHE A 200 -39.13 13.21 47.77
CA PHE A 200 -38.16 12.21 47.30
C PHE A 200 -38.76 11.39 46.14
N ARG A 201 -37.94 11.10 45.13
CA ARG A 201 -38.23 10.23 43.98
C ARG A 201 -37.04 9.35 43.65
#